data_AF-A0AAU4UIN3-F1
#
_entry.id   AF-A0AAU4UIN3-F1
#
_cell.length_a   1.000
_cell.length_b   1.000
_cell.length_c   1.000
_cell.angle_alpha   90.00
_cell.angle_beta   90.00
_cell.angle_gamma   90.00
#
_symmetry.space_group_name_H-M   'P 1'
#
loop_
_entity.id
_entity.type
_entity.pdbx_description
1 polymer ?
#
loop_
_entity_poly.entity_id
_entity_poly.type
_entity_poly.pdbx_seq_one_letter_code
_entity_poly.pdbx_strand_id
1 'polypeptide(L)'
;MGIFGRSKNAAPGGGRGTGYVGSFLSPHSPDDTARIVYAGLAGQLSNESAEVTGPGLLESIYLSRFDSSGITVVAGNSVDTYFSFAVDLTATSGGTEGRAQLDRPARSVKRWMGNTIKISSGVQIALEGAGVQIVSWDIGF
;
A
#
# COMPACT_ATOMS: atom_id res chain seq x y z
N MET A 1 -33.54 -14.31 -20.29
CA MET A 1 -32.47 -13.53 -20.97
C MET A 1 -32.27 -12.24 -20.19
N GLY A 2 -31.01 -11.89 -19.90
CA GLY A 2 -30.53 -10.62 -19.29
C GLY A 2 -30.74 -10.52 -17.77
N ILE A 3 -29.83 -10.93 -16.88
CA ILE A 3 -28.47 -10.43 -16.56
C ILE A 3 -28.42 -8.92 -16.26
N PHE A 4 -28.58 -8.57 -14.98
CA PHE A 4 -27.99 -7.35 -14.41
C PHE A 4 -27.11 -7.76 -13.22
N GLY A 5 -25.83 -7.97 -13.50
CA GLY A 5 -24.81 -8.13 -12.50
C GLY A 5 -24.68 -6.84 -11.71
N ARG A 6 -25.01 -6.89 -10.42
CA ARG A 6 -24.57 -5.87 -9.46
C ARG A 6 -23.04 -5.90 -9.44
N SER A 7 -22.43 -4.92 -10.08
CA SER A 7 -21.03 -4.58 -9.85
C SER A 7 -20.86 -4.31 -8.34
N LYS A 8 -20.25 -5.28 -7.63
CA LYS A 8 -19.78 -5.10 -6.26
C LYS A 8 -18.35 -4.56 -6.29
N ASN A 9 -18.11 -3.47 -7.02
CA ASN A 9 -16.94 -2.62 -6.76
C ASN A 9 -17.34 -1.60 -5.69
N ALA A 10 -17.68 -2.10 -4.50
CA ALA A 10 -17.63 -1.26 -3.32
C ALA A 10 -16.15 -1.13 -2.99
N ALA A 11 -15.56 0.02 -3.34
CA ALA A 11 -14.34 0.46 -2.68
C ALA A 11 -14.57 0.33 -1.16
N PRO A 12 -13.68 -0.33 -0.40
CA PRO A 12 -13.91 -0.53 1.02
C PRO A 12 -14.07 0.85 1.67
N GLY A 13 -15.29 1.09 2.16
CA GLY A 13 -15.75 2.38 2.63
C GLY A 13 -14.88 2.91 3.76
N GLY A 14 -14.56 4.20 3.68
CA GLY A 14 -14.03 4.96 4.81
C GLY A 14 -14.99 4.90 5.98
N GLY A 15 -14.53 4.36 7.11
CA GLY A 15 -15.30 4.33 8.34
C GLY A 15 -14.84 3.27 9.32
N ARG A 16 -14.02 3.70 10.30
CA ARG A 16 -13.59 3.01 11.53
C ARG A 16 -12.27 2.23 11.46
N GLY A 17 -11.18 3.00 11.57
CA GLY A 17 -9.90 2.57 12.14
C GLY A 17 -8.85 2.21 11.11
N THR A 18 -8.29 3.16 10.38
CA THR A 18 -7.05 2.91 9.63
C THR A 18 -5.90 2.67 10.62
N GLY A 19 -5.04 1.69 10.33
CA GLY A 19 -3.81 1.47 11.10
C GLY A 19 -2.74 2.41 10.57
N TYR A 20 -2.34 3.41 11.36
CA TYR A 20 -1.22 4.27 10.99
C TYR A 20 0.07 3.44 11.00
N VAL A 21 0.84 3.51 9.90
CA VAL A 21 2.15 2.87 9.80
C VAL A 21 3.26 3.90 9.88
N GLY A 22 3.13 5.03 9.19
CA GLY A 22 4.19 6.02 9.22
C GLY A 22 4.00 7.20 8.29
N SER A 23 4.97 8.11 8.35
CA SER A 23 5.07 9.28 7.48
C SER A 23 6.53 9.60 7.16
N PHE A 24 6.72 10.25 6.02
CA PHE A 24 8.04 10.63 5.52
C PHE A 24 7.98 11.89 4.66
N LEU A 25 9.13 12.52 4.48
CA LEU A 25 9.35 13.68 3.63
C LEU A 25 10.43 13.35 2.60
N SER A 26 10.02 13.29 1.34
CA SER A 26 10.86 13.02 0.18
C SER A 26 11.27 14.33 -0.49
N PRO A 27 12.55 14.54 -0.82
CA PRO A 27 12.96 15.68 -1.64
C PRO A 27 12.57 15.51 -3.13
N HIS A 28 12.06 14.35 -3.50
CA HIS A 28 11.74 13.98 -4.89
C HIS A 28 10.31 14.37 -5.28
N SER A 29 10.03 14.34 -6.59
CA SER A 29 8.68 14.53 -7.14
C SER A 29 7.72 13.41 -6.68
N PRO A 30 6.39 13.60 -6.76
CA PRO A 30 5.45 12.54 -6.39
C PRO A 30 5.60 11.27 -7.23
N ASP A 31 5.87 11.42 -8.54
CA ASP A 31 6.09 10.28 -9.44
C ASP A 31 7.35 9.49 -9.10
N ASP A 32 8.47 10.18 -8.83
CA ASP A 32 9.71 9.52 -8.43
C ASP A 32 9.59 8.89 -7.04
N THR A 33 8.89 9.56 -6.13
CA THR A 33 8.59 9.04 -4.79
C THR A 33 7.72 7.79 -4.89
N ALA A 34 6.70 7.77 -5.76
CA ALA A 34 5.91 6.58 -6.03
C ALA A 34 6.81 5.45 -6.55
N ARG A 35 7.71 5.72 -7.51
CA ARG A 35 8.64 4.68 -8.02
C ARG A 35 9.56 4.12 -6.94
N ILE A 36 10.06 4.94 -6.01
CA ILE A 36 10.85 4.49 -4.86
C ILE A 36 10.02 3.57 -3.97
N VAL A 37 8.78 3.97 -3.64
CA VAL A 37 7.86 3.14 -2.84
C VAL A 37 7.58 1.82 -3.55
N TYR A 38 7.34 1.85 -4.87
CA TYR A 38 7.12 0.65 -5.67
C TYR A 38 8.33 -0.29 -5.63
N ALA A 39 9.56 0.23 -5.73
CA ALA A 39 10.77 -0.58 -5.65
C ALA A 39 10.88 -1.35 -4.32
N GLY A 40 10.44 -0.73 -3.21
CA GLY A 40 10.35 -1.40 -1.90
C GLY A 40 9.27 -2.48 -1.80
N LEU A 41 8.27 -2.43 -2.68
CA LEU A 41 7.15 -3.38 -2.73
C LEU A 41 7.36 -4.51 -3.75
N ALA A 42 8.11 -4.24 -4.83
CA ALA A 42 8.17 -5.10 -6.02
C ALA A 42 8.48 -6.56 -5.69
N GLY A 43 9.52 -6.83 -4.87
CA GLY A 43 9.90 -8.20 -4.49
C GLY A 43 8.93 -8.90 -3.52
N GLN A 44 7.85 -8.24 -3.10
CA GLN A 44 6.78 -8.83 -2.30
C GLN A 44 5.51 -9.06 -3.14
N LEU A 45 5.41 -8.47 -4.33
CA LEU A 45 4.28 -8.65 -5.22
C LEU A 45 4.27 -10.07 -5.78
N SER A 46 3.09 -10.65 -5.90
CA SER A 46 2.94 -12.00 -6.48
C SER A 46 3.15 -12.01 -8.00
N ASN A 47 3.10 -10.83 -8.61
CA ASN A 47 3.64 -10.55 -9.94
C ASN A 47 4.47 -9.26 -9.81
N GLU A 48 5.77 -9.31 -10.10
CA GLU A 48 6.69 -8.16 -10.04
C GLU A 48 6.46 -7.18 -11.20
N SER A 49 5.20 -6.93 -11.56
CA SER A 49 4.78 -6.01 -12.61
C SER A 49 4.18 -4.75 -12.00
N ALA A 50 4.49 -3.60 -12.59
CA ALA A 50 3.88 -2.31 -12.22
C ALA A 50 2.45 -2.17 -12.77
N GLU A 51 1.92 -3.20 -13.43
CA GLU A 51 0.53 -3.26 -13.88
C GLU A 51 -0.40 -3.46 -12.67
N VAL A 52 -1.34 -2.52 -12.52
CA VAL A 52 -2.42 -2.63 -11.54
C VAL A 52 -3.28 -3.84 -11.89
N THR A 53 -3.43 -4.76 -10.94
CA THR A 53 -4.15 -6.03 -11.13
C THR A 53 -5.17 -6.26 -10.03
N GLY A 54 -6.21 -7.03 -10.37
CA GLY A 54 -7.18 -7.51 -9.40
C GLY A 54 -6.63 -8.69 -8.59
N PRO A 55 -7.18 -8.93 -7.40
CA PRO A 55 -6.75 -10.05 -6.58
C PRO A 55 -7.12 -11.41 -7.18
N GLY A 56 -6.17 -12.35 -7.16
CA GLY A 56 -6.32 -13.71 -7.66
C GLY A 56 -6.87 -14.70 -6.64
N LEU A 57 -6.94 -15.97 -7.04
CA LEU A 57 -7.42 -17.09 -6.20
C LEU A 57 -6.44 -17.53 -5.11
N LEU A 58 -5.16 -17.14 -5.21
CA LEU A 58 -4.10 -17.51 -4.27
C LEU A 58 -3.83 -16.38 -3.28
N GLU A 59 -3.32 -16.71 -2.09
CA GLU A 59 -2.82 -15.71 -1.13
C GLU A 59 -1.69 -14.93 -1.79
N SER A 60 -1.91 -13.65 -2.03
CA SER A 60 -1.01 -12.88 -2.88
C SER A 60 -1.10 -11.39 -2.58
N ILE A 61 -0.02 -10.68 -2.86
CA ILE A 61 0.07 -9.22 -2.73
C ILE A 61 -0.01 -8.66 -4.14
N TYR A 62 -1.02 -7.85 -4.40
CA TYR A 62 -1.30 -7.28 -5.71
C TYR A 62 -1.28 -5.76 -5.66
N LEU A 63 -0.78 -5.15 -6.72
CA LEU A 63 -0.82 -3.71 -6.91
C LEU A 63 -2.23 -3.27 -7.34
N SER A 64 -2.86 -2.41 -6.56
CA SER A 64 -4.24 -1.92 -6.79
C SER A 64 -4.30 -0.43 -7.20
N ARG A 65 -3.27 0.35 -6.88
CA ARG A 65 -3.08 1.74 -7.32
C ARG A 65 -1.59 2.01 -7.48
N PHE A 66 -1.22 2.69 -8.57
CA PHE A 66 0.12 3.22 -8.79
C PHE A 66 0.03 4.45 -9.69
N ASP A 67 0.13 5.63 -9.07
CA ASP A 67 0.09 6.92 -9.75
C ASP A 67 0.78 7.99 -8.88
N SER A 68 0.74 9.26 -9.31
CA SER A 68 1.34 10.39 -8.60
C SER A 68 0.71 10.70 -7.24
N SER A 69 -0.49 10.18 -6.96
CA SER A 69 -1.13 10.28 -5.64
C SER A 69 -0.67 9.16 -4.68
N GLY A 70 0.07 8.17 -5.19
CA GLY A 70 0.76 7.17 -4.41
C GLY A 70 0.44 5.75 -4.81
N ILE A 71 0.60 4.83 -3.86
CA ILE A 71 0.56 3.39 -4.09
C ILE A 71 -0.44 2.74 -3.16
N THR A 72 -1.13 1.72 -3.65
CA THR A 72 -1.92 0.84 -2.79
C THR A 72 -1.72 -0.59 -3.21
N VAL A 73 -1.31 -1.44 -2.27
CA VAL A 73 -1.28 -2.89 -2.46
C VAL A 73 -2.38 -3.53 -1.64
N VAL A 74 -2.96 -4.58 -2.20
CA VAL A 74 -3.96 -5.42 -1.55
C VAL A 74 -3.34 -6.78 -1.32
N ALA A 75 -3.32 -7.22 -0.07
CA ALA A 75 -2.80 -8.51 0.33
C ALA A 75 -3.96 -9.41 0.75
N GLY A 76 -4.12 -10.55 0.09
CA GLY A 76 -5.29 -11.41 0.26
C GLY A 76 -5.61 -12.34 -0.90
N ASN A 77 -6.81 -12.90 -0.90
CA ASN A 77 -7.37 -13.74 -1.98
C ASN A 77 -8.85 -13.42 -2.25
N SER A 78 -9.34 -13.85 -3.43
CA SER A 78 -10.73 -13.66 -3.91
C SER A 78 -11.84 -14.16 -2.99
N VAL A 79 -11.52 -15.05 -2.05
CA VAL A 79 -12.52 -15.80 -1.31
C VAL A 79 -12.81 -15.19 0.05
N ASP A 80 -11.81 -14.73 0.82
CA ASP A 80 -12.15 -14.41 2.22
C ASP A 80 -11.31 -13.40 2.99
N THR A 81 -10.29 -12.75 2.43
CA THR A 81 -9.68 -11.62 3.16
C THR A 81 -8.82 -10.75 2.28
N TYR A 82 -9.04 -9.45 2.40
CA TYR A 82 -8.08 -8.43 1.97
C TYR A 82 -7.75 -7.54 3.14
N PHE A 83 -6.49 -7.13 3.28
CA PHE A 83 -6.16 -5.82 3.82
C PHE A 83 -5.49 -5.02 2.71
N SER A 84 -5.59 -3.70 2.77
CA SER A 84 -4.79 -2.84 1.92
C SER A 84 -3.73 -2.13 2.74
N PHE A 85 -2.55 -2.00 2.13
CA PHE A 85 -1.50 -1.11 2.56
C PHE A 85 -1.40 -0.01 1.51
N ALA A 86 -1.61 1.23 1.94
CA ALA A 86 -1.57 2.40 1.09
C ALA A 86 -0.44 3.33 1.53
N VAL A 87 0.26 3.89 0.55
CA VAL A 87 1.09 5.07 0.70
C VAL A 87 0.43 6.18 -0.10
N ASP A 88 -0.09 7.18 0.60
CA ASP A 88 -0.65 8.38 -0.01
C ASP A 88 0.44 9.45 -0.10
N LEU A 89 0.53 10.12 -1.25
CA LEU A 89 1.53 11.13 -1.55
C LEU A 89 0.86 12.49 -1.75
N THR A 90 1.46 13.52 -1.17
CA THR A 90 1.03 14.91 -1.32
C THR A 90 2.22 15.75 -1.75
N ALA A 91 2.08 16.43 -2.89
CA ALA A 91 3.11 17.36 -3.37
C ALA A 91 3.23 18.55 -2.42
N THR A 92 4.46 18.98 -2.16
CA THR A 92 4.79 20.13 -1.32
C THR A 92 5.75 21.06 -2.07
N SER A 93 6.02 22.25 -1.53
CA SER A 93 6.99 23.18 -2.12
C SER A 93 8.44 22.64 -2.11
N GLY A 94 8.74 21.64 -1.28
CA GLY A 94 10.08 21.08 -1.10
C GLY A 94 10.25 19.64 -1.58
N GLY A 95 9.24 19.08 -2.26
CA GLY A 95 9.23 17.67 -2.67
C GLY A 95 7.88 17.03 -2.42
N THR A 96 7.85 15.90 -1.71
CA THR A 96 6.64 15.09 -1.50
C THR A 96 6.53 14.63 -0.04
N GLU A 97 5.38 14.88 0.58
CA GLU A 97 5.01 14.26 1.85
C GLU A 97 4.32 12.92 1.59
N GLY A 98 4.70 11.89 2.32
CA GLY A 98 4.10 10.56 2.20
C GLY A 98 3.54 10.05 3.51
N ARG A 99 2.42 9.35 3.44
CA ARG A 99 1.76 8.71 4.58
C ARG A 99 1.43 7.25 4.28
N ALA A 100 1.97 6.35 5.09
CA ALA A 100 1.71 4.92 5.02
C ALA A 100 0.62 4.50 6.02
N GLN A 101 -0.34 3.69 5.56
CA GLN A 101 -1.48 3.25 6.37
C GLN A 101 -2.05 1.90 5.91
N LEU A 102 -2.69 1.21 6.85
CA LEU A 102 -3.52 0.05 6.62
C LEU A 102 -5.00 0.44 6.59
N ASP A 103 -5.83 -0.23 5.78
CA ASP A 103 -7.29 -0.03 5.76
C ASP A 103 -8.00 -0.37 7.08
N ARG A 104 -7.30 -1.02 8.00
CA ARG A 104 -7.81 -1.46 9.31
C ARG A 104 -6.72 -1.40 10.38
N PRO A 105 -7.06 -1.54 11.67
CA PRO A 105 -6.07 -1.50 12.73
C PRO A 105 -5.09 -2.69 12.64
N ALA A 106 -3.83 -2.51 13.05
CA ALA A 106 -2.79 -3.54 13.00
C ALA A 106 -3.21 -4.87 13.66
N ARG A 107 -3.92 -4.81 14.80
CA ARG A 107 -4.50 -5.99 15.48
C ARG A 107 -5.43 -6.83 14.58
N SER A 108 -6.11 -6.21 13.62
CA SER A 108 -7.05 -6.88 12.71
C SER A 108 -6.36 -7.54 11.52
N VAL A 109 -5.08 -7.26 11.29
CA VAL A 109 -4.23 -7.93 10.29
C VAL A 109 -3.25 -8.92 10.91
N LYS A 110 -3.39 -9.27 12.20
CA LYS A 110 -2.43 -10.14 12.92
C LYS A 110 -2.16 -11.49 12.23
N ARG A 111 -3.17 -12.09 11.58
CA ARG A 111 -2.97 -13.31 10.78
C ARG A 111 -2.05 -13.14 9.56
N TRP A 112 -1.90 -11.90 9.09
CA TRP A 112 -1.06 -11.50 7.95
C TRP A 112 0.17 -10.69 8.38
N MET A 113 0.53 -10.72 9.66
CA MET A 113 1.61 -9.92 10.23
C MET A 113 2.92 -10.08 9.47
N GLY A 114 3.23 -11.29 8.97
CA GLY A 114 4.40 -11.52 8.12
C GLY A 114 4.41 -10.70 6.84
N ASN A 115 3.27 -10.60 6.14
CA ASN A 115 3.15 -9.78 4.93
C ASN A 115 3.22 -8.29 5.27
N THR A 116 2.52 -7.87 6.32
CA THR A 116 2.52 -6.46 6.76
C THR A 116 3.92 -5.98 7.16
N ILE A 117 4.67 -6.79 7.92
CA ILE A 117 6.06 -6.47 8.30
C ILE A 117 6.93 -6.39 7.04
N LYS A 118 6.88 -7.39 6.16
CA LYS A 118 7.68 -7.41 4.93
C LYS A 118 7.42 -6.20 4.03
N ILE A 119 6.15 -5.88 3.77
CA ILE A 119 5.73 -4.72 2.97
C ILE A 119 6.24 -3.43 3.60
N SER A 120 5.99 -3.24 4.90
CA SER A 120 6.36 -2.02 5.61
C SER A 120 7.89 -1.83 5.66
N SER A 121 8.64 -2.87 6.02
CA SER A 121 10.10 -2.82 6.06
C SER A 121 10.71 -2.62 4.67
N GLY A 122 10.17 -3.27 3.63
CA GLY A 122 10.63 -3.08 2.25
C GLY A 122 10.49 -1.63 1.78
N VAL A 123 9.34 -1.01 2.07
CA VAL A 123 9.11 0.41 1.78
C VAL A 123 10.07 1.29 2.57
N GLN A 124 10.22 1.07 3.88
CA GLN A 124 11.12 1.87 4.70
C GLN A 124 12.57 1.83 4.18
N ILE A 125 13.10 0.63 3.89
CA ILE A 125 14.46 0.44 3.37
C ILE A 125 14.64 1.17 2.02
N ALA A 126 13.65 1.08 1.13
CA ALA A 126 13.72 1.76 -0.17
C ALA A 126 13.73 3.30 -0.01
N LEU A 127 12.91 3.84 0.90
CA LEU A 127 12.88 5.26 1.21
C LEU A 127 14.21 5.74 1.80
N GLU A 128 14.73 5.04 2.82
CA GLU A 128 16.02 5.36 3.44
C GLU A 128 17.17 5.30 2.42
N GLY A 129 17.21 4.26 1.58
CA GLY A 129 18.20 4.11 0.51
C GLY A 129 18.14 5.22 -0.57
N ALA A 130 16.99 5.87 -0.72
CA ALA A 130 16.80 7.00 -1.65
C ALA A 130 17.00 8.38 -1.01
N GLY A 131 17.46 8.45 0.24
CA GLY A 131 17.69 9.70 0.96
C GLY A 131 16.40 10.40 1.40
N VAL A 132 15.29 9.67 1.52
CA VAL A 132 14.02 10.19 2.04
C VAL A 132 14.10 10.28 3.56
N GLN A 133 13.59 11.37 4.13
CA GLN A 133 13.53 11.55 5.58
C GLN A 133 12.31 10.83 6.16
N ILE A 134 12.54 9.83 7.01
CA ILE A 134 11.47 9.18 7.79
C ILE A 134 11.13 10.06 9.00
N VAL A 135 9.87 10.47 9.13
CA VAL A 135 9.39 11.28 10.27
C VAL A 135 8.92 10.38 11.40
N SER A 136 8.18 9.33 11.06
CA SER A 136 7.73 8.31 12.00
C SER A 136 7.43 7.01 11.25
N TRP A 137 7.79 5.87 11.82
CA TRP A 137 7.50 4.56 11.23
C TRP A 137 7.34 3.52 12.33
N ASP A 138 6.11 3.07 12.56
CA ASP A 138 5.76 2.06 13.55
C ASP A 138 4.47 1.34 13.12
N ILE A 139 4.52 0.00 13.09
CA ILE A 139 3.40 -0.85 12.68
C ILE A 139 2.47 -1.16 13.87
N GLY A 140 2.87 -0.85 15.11
CA GLY A 140 1.99 -0.82 16.29
C GLY A 140 1.21 -2.11 16.54
N PHE A 141 1.90 -3.25 16.55
CA PHE A 141 1.30 -4.57 16.82
C PHE A 141 1.05 -4.87 18.30
#